data_AF-A0A419DFU8-F1
#
_entry.id   AF-A0A419DFU8-F1
#
_cell.length_a   1.000
_cell.length_b   1.000
_cell.length_c   1.000
_cell.angle_alpha   90.00
_cell.angle_beta   90.00
_cell.angle_gamma   90.00
#
_symmetry.space_group_name_H-M   'P 1'
#
loop_
_entity.id
_entity.type
_entity.pdbx_description
1 polymer ?
#
loop_
_entity_poly.entity_id
_entity_poly.type
_entity_poly.pdbx_seq_one_letter_code
_entity_poly.pdbx_strand_id
1 'polypeptide(L)'
;MIKTAPIPALTAKEPADRLEEFYRKIGWDGEMTVDPSKVKVTGDDYQRILEVEREHARKIYTKLSSSDIACGINIFWCNSGPSGSGKTPGMVELHAGWVF
;
A
#
# COMPACT_ATOMS: atom_id res chain seq x y z
N MET A 1 -6.69 -21.04 1.74
CA MET A 1 -6.23 -20.57 3.06
C MET A 1 -5.81 -19.12 2.90
N ILE A 2 -6.22 -18.21 3.80
CA ILE A 2 -5.78 -16.81 3.80
C ILE A 2 -4.50 -16.75 4.64
N LYS A 3 -3.40 -16.25 4.07
CA LYS A 3 -2.18 -15.95 4.83
C LYS A 3 -2.29 -14.52 5.35
N THR A 4 -1.73 -14.23 6.52
CA THR A 4 -1.66 -12.88 7.06
C THR A 4 -0.21 -12.44 7.28
N ALA A 5 0.02 -11.13 7.18
CA ALA A 5 1.28 -10.48 7.50
C ALA A 5 0.99 -9.14 8.20
N PRO A 6 1.85 -8.66 9.11
CA PRO A 6 1.69 -7.32 9.69
C PRO A 6 1.82 -6.25 8.60
N ILE A 7 1.10 -5.13 8.76
CA ILE A 7 1.29 -3.96 7.89
C ILE A 7 2.73 -3.43 8.08
N PRO A 8 3.57 -3.43 7.03
CA PRO A 8 4.97 -3.08 7.17
C PRO A 8 5.18 -1.57 7.35
N ALA A 9 6.17 -1.19 8.15
CA ALA A 9 6.72 0.16 8.10
C ALA A 9 7.54 0.33 6.81
N LEU A 10 7.34 1.43 6.09
CA LEU A 10 7.99 1.72 4.81
C LEU A 10 9.05 2.81 4.98
N THR A 11 10.20 2.61 4.37
CA THR A 11 11.42 3.42 4.52
C THR A 11 11.91 4.01 3.20
N ALA A 12 11.44 3.50 2.07
CA ALA A 12 11.80 4.02 0.76
C ALA A 12 11.36 5.48 0.59
N LYS A 13 12.10 6.19 -0.28
CA LYS A 13 11.95 7.64 -0.45
C LYS A 13 10.80 7.99 -1.38
N GLU A 14 10.74 7.42 -2.57
CA GLU A 14 9.70 7.76 -3.55
C GLU A 14 8.44 6.91 -3.33
N PRO A 15 7.22 7.42 -3.60
CA PRO A 15 5.98 6.68 -3.36
C PRO A 15 5.89 5.35 -4.11
N ALA A 16 6.43 5.28 -5.33
CA ALA A 16 6.47 4.05 -6.11
C ALA A 16 7.34 2.98 -5.42
N ASP A 17 8.56 3.35 -5.01
CA ASP A 17 9.47 2.47 -4.28
C ASP A 17 8.88 2.00 -2.95
N ARG A 18 8.09 2.83 -2.28
CA ARG A 18 7.39 2.47 -1.03
C ARG A 18 6.31 1.42 -1.26
N LEU A 19 5.59 1.49 -2.37
CA LEU A 19 4.63 0.45 -2.73
C LEU A 19 5.34 -0.87 -3.08
N GLU A 20 6.45 -0.82 -3.81
CA GLU A 20 7.28 -2.00 -4.05
C GLU A 20 7.82 -2.60 -2.74
N GLU A 21 8.33 -1.75 -1.85
CA GLU A 21 8.80 -2.14 -0.51
C GLU A 21 7.68 -2.79 0.31
N PHE A 22 6.46 -2.24 0.26
CA PHE A 22 5.28 -2.82 0.90
C PHE A 22 5.07 -4.26 0.44
N TYR A 23 5.03 -4.50 -0.86
CA TYR A 23 4.82 -5.83 -1.43
C TYR A 23 5.97 -6.79 -1.10
N ARG A 24 7.22 -6.33 -1.21
CA ARG A 24 8.40 -7.14 -0.87
C ARG A 24 8.36 -7.58 0.60
N LYS A 25 8.00 -6.68 1.52
CA LYS A 25 7.94 -6.98 2.96
C LYS A 25 6.82 -7.96 3.35
N ILE A 26 5.75 -8.08 2.55
CA ILE A 26 4.69 -9.08 2.75
C ILE A 26 4.93 -10.38 1.96
N GLY A 27 6.05 -10.47 1.21
CA GLY A 27 6.55 -11.70 0.62
C GLY A 27 6.53 -11.76 -0.91
N TRP A 28 6.46 -10.62 -1.61
CA TRP A 28 6.66 -10.57 -3.05
C TRP A 28 8.15 -10.61 -3.39
N ASP A 29 8.52 -11.38 -4.41
CA ASP A 29 9.91 -11.54 -4.87
C ASP A 29 10.39 -10.39 -5.76
N GLY A 30 9.47 -9.60 -6.32
CA GLY A 30 9.79 -8.53 -7.26
C GLY A 30 9.78 -8.95 -8.72
N GLU A 31 9.46 -10.21 -9.03
CA GLU A 31 9.43 -10.76 -10.39
C GLU A 31 8.02 -11.18 -10.80
N MET A 32 7.26 -11.78 -9.87
CA MET A 32 5.88 -12.20 -10.13
C MET A 32 4.92 -11.02 -10.30
N THR A 33 3.76 -11.26 -10.93
CA THR A 33 2.72 -10.23 -11.01
C THR A 33 1.91 -10.22 -9.73
N VAL A 34 1.71 -9.04 -9.14
CA VAL A 34 0.83 -8.84 -7.99
C VAL A 34 -0.60 -8.59 -8.47
N ASP A 35 -1.59 -9.24 -7.85
CA ASP A 35 -3.01 -8.90 -7.94
C ASP A 35 -3.42 -8.10 -6.68
N PRO A 36 -3.50 -6.76 -6.76
CA PRO A 36 -3.79 -5.93 -5.59
C PRO A 36 -5.18 -6.18 -5.00
N SER A 37 -6.14 -6.68 -5.79
CA SER A 37 -7.50 -6.99 -5.32
C SER A 37 -7.55 -8.16 -4.33
N LYS A 38 -6.48 -8.97 -4.31
CA LYS A 38 -6.29 -10.12 -3.41
C LYS A 38 -5.40 -9.81 -2.21
N VAL A 39 -4.88 -8.58 -2.11
CA VAL A 39 -4.13 -8.09 -0.96
C VAL A 39 -5.03 -7.13 -0.21
N LYS A 40 -5.48 -7.49 0.99
CA LYS A 40 -6.52 -6.74 1.70
C LYS A 40 -6.06 -6.24 3.05
N VAL A 41 -6.45 -5.03 3.40
CA VAL A 41 -6.36 -4.45 4.74
C VAL A 41 -7.74 -3.97 5.15
N THR A 42 -7.97 -3.72 6.44
CA THR A 42 -9.24 -3.11 6.86
C THR A 42 -9.41 -1.70 6.29
N GLY A 43 -10.64 -1.19 6.23
CA GLY A 43 -10.89 0.17 5.78
C GLY A 43 -10.15 1.22 6.61
N ASP A 44 -10.10 1.05 7.93
CA ASP A 44 -9.40 1.96 8.84
C ASP A 44 -7.88 1.93 8.63
N ASP A 45 -7.32 0.73 8.44
CA ASP A 45 -5.89 0.58 8.16
C ASP A 45 -5.53 1.16 6.79
N TYR A 46 -6.40 0.99 5.78
CA TYR A 46 -6.23 1.62 4.47
C TYR A 46 -6.18 3.14 4.56
N GLN A 47 -7.11 3.76 5.29
CA GLN A 47 -7.10 5.21 5.50
C GLN A 47 -5.83 5.67 6.23
N ARG A 48 -5.38 4.92 7.24
CA ARG A 48 -4.14 5.22 7.96
C ARG A 48 -2.91 5.14 7.05
N ILE A 49 -2.83 4.11 6.19
CA ILE A 49 -1.77 3.99 5.19
C ILE A 49 -1.79 5.21 4.26
N LEU A 50 -2.94 5.58 3.69
CA LEU A 50 -3.05 6.74 2.81
C LEU A 50 -2.66 8.05 3.50
N GLU A 51 -2.97 8.24 4.78
CA GLU A 51 -2.54 9.40 5.54
C GLU A 51 -1.01 9.47 5.68
N VAL A 52 -0.37 8.38 6.10
CA VAL A 52 1.09 8.28 6.21
C VAL A 52 1.77 8.55 4.87
N GLU A 53 1.27 7.98 3.79
CA GLU A 53 1.86 8.15 2.46
C GLU A 53 1.68 9.57 1.92
N ARG A 54 0.54 10.22 2.18
CA ARG A 54 0.34 11.64 1.86
C ARG A 54 1.27 12.54 2.66
N GLU A 55 1.44 12.28 3.95
CA GLU A 55 2.39 13.04 4.79
C GLU A 55 3.83 12.87 4.34
N HIS A 56 4.23 11.65 4.00
CA HIS A 56 5.54 11.37 3.44
C HIS A 56 5.75 12.10 2.11
N ALA A 57 4.78 12.00 1.19
CA ALA A 57 4.82 12.64 -0.11
C ALA A 57 4.94 14.18 -0.03
N ARG A 58 4.28 14.81 0.96
CA ARG A 58 4.41 16.26 1.22
C ARG A 58 5.83 16.70 1.60
N LYS A 59 6.62 15.83 2.22
CA LYS A 59 8.01 16.15 2.61
C LYS A 59 8.95 16.10 1.40
N ILE A 60 8.65 15.29 0.39
CA ILE A 60 9.49 15.12 -0.79
C ILE A 60 9.06 16.03 -1.96
N TYR A 61 7.76 16.27 -2.13
CA TYR A 61 7.19 17.07 -3.23
C TYR A 61 6.82 18.48 -2.78
N THR A 62 7.84 19.24 -2.37
CA THR A 62 7.66 20.58 -1.78
C THR A 62 7.12 21.65 -2.73
N LYS A 63 7.08 21.37 -4.05
CA LYS A 63 6.58 22.29 -5.08
C LYS A 63 5.12 22.06 -5.46
N LEU A 64 4.52 20.95 -5.05
CA LEU A 64 3.13 20.60 -5.35
C LEU A 64 2.21 21.05 -4.23
N SER A 65 0.95 21.35 -4.57
CA SER A 65 -0.05 21.65 -3.55
C SER A 65 -0.41 20.39 -2.75
N SER A 66 -0.86 20.58 -1.51
CA SER A 66 -1.35 19.47 -0.67
C SER A 66 -2.48 18.67 -1.33
N SER A 67 -3.30 19.34 -2.15
CA SER A 67 -4.42 18.72 -2.89
C SER A 67 -3.93 17.86 -4.05
N ASP A 68 -2.95 18.34 -4.82
CA ASP A 68 -2.36 17.59 -5.93
C ASP A 68 -1.65 16.33 -5.41
N ILE A 69 -0.91 16.46 -4.31
CA ILE A 69 -0.26 15.32 -3.65
C ILE A 69 -1.29 14.32 -3.15
N ALA A 70 -2.35 14.78 -2.48
CA ALA A 70 -3.40 13.89 -1.99
C ALA A 70 -4.11 13.15 -3.13
N CYS A 71 -4.43 13.85 -4.22
CA CYS A 71 -5.03 13.26 -5.41
C CYS A 71 -4.11 12.21 -6.03
N GLY A 72 -2.83 12.54 -6.25
CA GLY A 72 -1.85 11.63 -6.84
C GLY A 72 -1.65 10.36 -6.01
N ILE A 73 -1.44 10.49 -4.70
CA ILE A 73 -1.27 9.34 -3.79
C ILE A 73 -2.55 8.49 -3.74
N ASN A 74 -3.72 9.11 -3.63
CA ASN A 74 -4.99 8.37 -3.59
C ASN A 74 -5.23 7.59 -4.88
N ILE A 75 -5.02 8.19 -6.05
CA ILE A 75 -5.16 7.50 -7.35
C ILE A 75 -4.14 6.37 -7.46
N PHE A 76 -2.89 6.62 -7.10
CA PHE A 76 -1.83 5.62 -7.18
C PHE A 76 -2.14 4.38 -6.32
N TRP A 77 -2.44 4.58 -5.03
CA TRP A 77 -2.73 3.50 -4.09
C TRP A 77 -4.08 2.82 -4.34
N CYS A 78 -5.09 3.53 -4.84
CA CYS A 78 -6.38 2.92 -5.20
C CYS A 78 -6.23 1.91 -6.35
N ASN A 79 -5.34 2.19 -7.31
CA ASN A 79 -5.14 1.32 -8.47
C ASN A 79 -4.10 0.22 -8.22
N SER A 80 -3.10 0.49 -7.38
CA SER A 80 -1.91 -0.38 -7.28
C SER A 80 -1.66 -0.93 -5.87
N GLY A 81 -2.35 -0.41 -4.85
CA GLY A 81 -2.19 -0.80 -3.44
C GLY A 81 -3.21 -1.84 -2.97
N PRO A 82 -3.15 -2.24 -1.69
CA PRO A 82 -4.09 -3.21 -1.13
C PRO A 82 -5.53 -2.66 -1.08
N SER A 83 -6.52 -3.55 -1.15
CA SER A 83 -7.92 -3.16 -1.00
C SER A 83 -8.31 -2.94 0.46
N GLY A 84 -9.09 -1.89 0.74
CA GLY A 84 -9.64 -1.60 2.08
C GLY A 84 -10.83 -2.49 2.51
N SER A 85 -10.90 -3.72 2.03
CA SER A 85 -12.02 -4.67 2.24
C SER A 85 -11.64 -5.91 3.05
N GLY A 86 -10.47 -5.87 3.71
CA GLY A 86 -10.03 -6.88 4.65
C GLY A 86 -10.81 -6.83 5.96
N LYS A 87 -10.67 -7.89 6.77
CA LYS A 87 -11.42 -8.08 8.02
C LYS A 87 -10.52 -8.15 9.25
N THR A 88 -9.20 -8.19 9.07
CA THR A 88 -8.22 -8.40 10.14
C THR A 88 -7.47 -7.10 10.46
N PRO A 89 -7.80 -6.38 11.55
CA PRO A 89 -7.13 -5.12 11.91
C PRO A 89 -5.62 -5.28 12.12
N GLY A 90 -4.85 -4.30 11.66
CA GLY A 90 -3.39 -4.26 11.78
C GLY A 90 -2.64 -5.25 10.87
N MET A 91 -3.36 -6.00 10.05
CA MET A 91 -2.81 -7.05 9.20
C MET A 91 -3.16 -6.84 7.73
N VAL A 92 -2.29 -7.38 6.88
CA VAL A 92 -2.50 -7.60 5.46
C VAL A 92 -2.95 -9.05 5.27
N GLU A 93 -4.11 -9.24 4.66
CA GLU A 93 -4.62 -10.53 4.22
C GLU A 93 -4.17 -10.82 2.80
N LEU A 94 -3.49 -11.94 2.61
CA LEU A 94 -2.98 -12.43 1.34
C LEU A 94 -3.87 -13.60 0.88
N HIS A 95 -4.74 -13.32 -0.08
CA HIS A 95 -5.67 -14.29 -0.65
C HIS A 95 -4.97 -15.15 -1.72
N ALA A 96 -5.50 -16.34 -1.99
CA ALA A 96 -4.86 -17.28 -2.91
C ALA A 96 -4.67 -16.67 -4.32
N GLY A 97 -3.44 -16.77 -4.85
CA GLY A 97 -3.06 -16.21 -6.15
C GLY A 97 -2.95 -14.68 -6.17
N TRP A 98 -2.59 -14.06 -5.03
CA TRP A 98 -2.22 -12.64 -4.96
C TRP A 98 -0.87 -12.35 -5.65
N VAL A 99 -0.04 -13.37 -5.84
CA VAL A 99 1.12 -13.39 -6.75
C VAL A 99 0.96 -14.54 -7.73
N PHE A 100 1.31 -14.32 -9.00
CA PHE A 100 1.24 -15.32 -10.07
C PHE A 100 2.22 -15.03 -11.22
#